data_AF-A0A850KJ47-F1
#
_entry.id   AF-A0A850KJ47-F1
#
_cell.length_a   1.000
_cell.length_b   1.000
_cell.length_c   1.000
_cell.angle_alpha   90.00
_cell.angle_beta   90.00
_cell.angle_gamma   90.00
#
_symmetry.space_group_name_H-M   'P 1'
#
loop_
_entity.id
_entity.type
_entity.pdbx_description
1 polymer ?
#
loop_
_entity_poly.entity_id
_entity_poly.type
_entity_poly.pdbx_seq_one_letter_code
_entity_poly.pdbx_strand_id
1 'polypeptide(L)' 'MMNPVLVDVTRGGIVESRHRGAFCVVDQQGDVILSQGDINQEIFPRSSIKAIQALPLMESGAADAFGFSD' A
#
# COMPACT_ATOMS: atom_id res chain seq x y z
N MET A 1 -11.36 0.76 -16.65
CA MET A 1 -12.26 -0.38 -16.40
C MET A 1 -12.54 -0.47 -14.91
N MET A 2 -13.60 -1.14 -14.46
CA MET A 2 -13.80 -1.35 -13.02
C MET A 2 -12.81 -2.39 -12.48
N ASN A 3 -12.15 -2.09 -11.36
CA ASN A 3 -11.25 -3.03 -10.68
C ASN A 3 -11.95 -4.37 -10.35
N PRO A 4 -11.23 -5.51 -10.42
CA PRO A 4 -11.77 -6.83 -10.11
C PRO A 4 -12.16 -6.94 -8.63
N VAL A 5 -13.01 -7.92 -8.30
CA VAL A 5 -13.21 -8.32 -6.90
C VAL A 5 -11.97 -9.09 -6.47
N LEU A 6 -11.27 -8.59 -5.45
CA LEU A 6 -10.08 -9.23 -4.90
C LEU A 6 -10.38 -9.96 -3.59
N VAL A 7 -11.44 -9.55 -2.88
CA VAL A 7 -11.80 -10.11 -1.57
C VAL A 7 -13.31 -10.27 -1.49
N ASP A 8 -13.75 -11.48 -1.17
CA ASP A 8 -15.11 -11.78 -0.72
C ASP A 8 -15.11 -11.95 0.79
N VAL A 9 -15.97 -11.21 1.48
CA VAL A 9 -16.20 -11.37 2.92
C VAL A 9 -17.47 -12.18 3.10
N THR A 10 -17.35 -13.32 3.81
CA THR A 10 -18.46 -14.26 4.00
C THR A 10 -18.97 -14.27 5.44
N ARG A 11 -20.28 -14.42 5.62
CA ARG A 11 -20.93 -14.71 6.91
C ARG A 11 -21.94 -15.83 6.73
N GLY A 12 -21.82 -16.89 7.52
CA GLY A 12 -22.71 -18.05 7.43
C GLY A 12 -22.70 -18.74 6.06
N GLY A 13 -21.55 -18.75 5.36
CA GLY A 13 -21.41 -19.37 4.04
C GLY A 13 -21.93 -18.52 2.87
N ILE A 14 -22.43 -17.32 3.12
CA ILE A 14 -22.92 -16.38 2.09
C ILE A 14 -21.93 -15.23 1.96
N VAL A 15 -21.65 -14.78 0.74
CA VAL A 15 -20.86 -13.56 0.48
C VAL A 15 -21.69 -12.33 0.88
N GLU A 16 -21.29 -11.68 1.96
CA GLU A 16 -21.95 -10.48 2.51
C GLU A 16 -21.37 -9.19 1.89
N SER A 17 -20.09 -9.19 1.52
CA SER A 17 -19.44 -8.01 0.93
C SER A 17 -18.35 -8.40 -0.07
N ARG A 18 -18.11 -7.53 -1.05
CA ARG A 18 -17.06 -7.68 -2.06
C ARG A 18 -16.19 -6.43 -2.12
N HIS A 19 -14.89 -6.59 -1.98
CA HIS A 19 -13.94 -5.49 -2.11
C HIS A 19 -13.25 -5.57 -3.46
N ARG A 20 -13.32 -4.47 -4.21
CA ARG A 20 -12.64 -4.31 -5.49
C ARG A 20 -11.39 -3.48 -5.32
N GLY A 21 -10.34 -3.84 -6.03
CA GLY A 21 -9.08 -3.13 -5.94
C GLY A 21 -8.09 -3.55 -7.00
N ALA A 22 -6.89 -2.98 -6.87
CA ALA A 22 -5.72 -3.40 -7.60
C ALA A 22 -4.61 -3.75 -6.61
N PHE A 23 -3.72 -4.65 -6.99
CA PHE A 23 -2.51 -4.94 -6.23
C PHE A 23 -1.34 -5.19 -7.17
N CYS A 24 -0.13 -4.92 -6.67
CA CYS A 24 1.13 -5.13 -7.37
C CYS A 24 2.14 -5.74 -6.39
N VAL A 25 2.77 -6.82 -6.78
CA VAL A 25 3.92 -7.42 -6.09
C VAL A 25 5.13 -7.18 -6.97
N VAL A 26 6.14 -6.54 -6.38
CA VAL A 26 7.41 -6.21 -7.03
C VAL A 26 8.55 -6.96 -6.34
N ASP A 27 9.57 -7.33 -7.10
CA ASP A 27 10.81 -7.87 -6.55
C ASP A 27 11.80 -6.76 -6.13
N GLN A 28 13.03 -7.16 -5.77
CA GLN A 28 14.08 -6.23 -5.33
C GLN A 28 14.67 -5.38 -6.45
N GLN A 29 14.51 -5.82 -7.71
CA GLN A 29 14.92 -5.10 -8.91
C GLN A 29 13.86 -4.08 -9.34
N GLY A 30 12.64 -4.21 -8.80
CA GLY A 30 11.49 -3.37 -9.13
C GLY A 30 10.60 -3.98 -10.20
N ASP A 31 10.85 -5.22 -10.63
CA ASP A 31 10.04 -5.90 -11.64
C ASP A 31 8.73 -6.39 -11.04
N VAL A 32 7.63 -6.22 -11.78
CA VAL A 32 6.30 -6.69 -11.37
C VAL A 32 6.21 -8.20 -11.58
N ILE A 33 6.16 -8.97 -10.49
CA ILE A 33 6.09 -10.44 -10.54
C ILE A 33 4.65 -10.97 -10.45
N LEU A 34 3.72 -10.18 -9.91
CA LEU A 34 2.30 -10.49 -9.87
C LEU A 34 1.48 -9.22 -9.72
N SER A 35 0.40 -9.08 -10.49
CA SER A 35 -0.52 -7.97 -10.35
C SER A 35 -1.94 -8.32 -10.79
N GLN A 36 -2.90 -7.54 -10.32
CA GLN A 36 -4.29 -7.61 -10.77
C GLN A 36 -4.98 -6.26 -10.60
N GLY A 37 -5.92 -5.93 -11.49
CA GLY A 37 -6.59 -4.63 -11.51
C GLY A 37 -5.79 -3.53 -12.21
N ASP A 38 -6.23 -2.28 -12.06
CA ASP A 38 -5.57 -1.11 -12.64
C ASP A 38 -4.48 -0.56 -11.69
N ILE A 39 -3.29 -1.14 -11.77
CA ILE A 39 -2.15 -0.74 -10.93
C ILE A 39 -1.52 0.61 -11.32
N ASN A 40 -1.93 1.18 -12.46
CA ASN A 40 -1.45 2.48 -12.94
C ASN A 40 -2.43 3.62 -12.59
N GLN A 41 -3.56 3.30 -11.94
CA GLN A 41 -4.50 4.29 -11.49
C GLN A 41 -3.87 5.20 -10.42
N GLU A 42 -3.86 6.51 -10.69
CA GLU A 42 -3.42 7.49 -9.70
C GLU A 42 -4.40 7.56 -8.51
N ILE A 43 -3.85 7.48 -7.30
CA ILE A 43 -4.59 7.61 -6.05
C ILE A 43 -3.81 8.47 -5.07
N PHE A 44 -4.52 9.12 -4.14
CA PHE A 44 -3.86 9.70 -2.98
C PHE A 44 -3.37 8.56 -2.07
N PRO A 45 -2.07 8.50 -1.69
CA PRO A 45 -1.53 7.40 -0.89
C PRO A 45 -2.02 7.41 0.57
N ARG A 46 -2.66 8.50 1.02
CA ARG A 46 -3.15 8.64 2.39
C ARG A 46 -2.03 8.29 3.38
N SER A 47 -2.33 7.51 4.41
CA SER A 47 -1.37 7.13 5.44
C SER A 47 -0.23 6.23 4.97
N SER A 48 -0.25 5.67 3.76
CA SER A 48 0.85 4.80 3.27
C SER A 48 2.12 5.58 2.93
N ILE A 49 2.02 6.90 2.70
CA ILE A 49 3.18 7.75 2.37
C ILE A 49 4.06 8.08 3.59
N LYS A 50 3.68 7.68 4.80
CA LYS A 50 4.42 8.05 6.04
C LYS A 50 5.89 7.69 6.00
N ALA A 51 6.25 6.53 5.42
CA ALA A 51 7.64 6.12 5.31
C ALA A 51 8.46 7.15 4.49
N ILE A 52 7.92 7.60 3.37
CA ILE A 52 8.55 8.63 2.51
C ILE A 52 8.58 9.99 3.24
N GLN A 53 7.49 10.36 3.94
CA GLN A 53 7.44 11.60 4.73
C GLN A 53 8.45 11.62 5.87
N ALA A 54 8.83 10.46 6.42
CA ALA A 54 9.79 10.35 7.51
C ALA A 54 11.25 10.45 7.04
N LEU A 55 11.54 10.16 5.76
CA LEU A 55 12.92 10.16 5.23
C LEU A 55 13.67 11.47 5.53
N PRO A 56 13.12 12.68 5.30
CA PRO A 56 13.88 13.91 5.57
C PRO A 56 14.20 14.11 7.06
N LEU A 57 13.33 13.65 7.98
CA LEU A 57 13.59 13.71 9.41
C LEU A 57 14.77 12.80 9.80
N MET A 58 14.81 11.60 9.22
CA MET A 58 15.87 10.61 9.49
C MET A 58 17.19 11.02 8.81
N GLU A 59 17.15 11.32 7.51
CA GLU A 59 18.33 11.64 6.68
C GLU A 59 19.02 12.94 7.09
N SER A 60 18.28 13.89 7.69
CA SER A 60 18.88 15.12 8.22
C SER A 60 19.61 14.95 9.56
N GLY A 61 19.50 13.78 10.20
CA GLY A 61 20.00 13.56 11.57
C GLY A 61 19.18 14.27 12.65
N ALA A 62 18.05 14.90 12.30
CA ALA A 62 17.18 15.57 13.25
C ALA A 62 16.56 14.57 14.25
N ALA A 63 16.23 13.35 13.82
CA ALA A 63 15.76 12.29 14.73
C ALA A 63 16.75 12.05 15.89
N ASP A 64 18.04 11.89 15.57
CA ASP A 64 19.10 11.69 16.57
C ASP A 64 19.29 12.92 17.45
N ALA A 65 19.31 14.11 16.85
CA ALA A 65 19.51 15.37 17.57
C ALA A 65 18.40 15.65 18.60
N PHE A 66 17.18 15.21 18.33
CA PHE A 66 16.03 15.33 19.24
C PHE A 66 15.79 14.08 20.10
N GLY A 67 16.63 13.04 19.98
CA GLY A 67 16.50 11.81 20.76
C GLY A 67 15.24 11.01 20.46
N PHE A 68 14.76 11.05 19.23
CA PHE A 68 13.65 10.20 18.78
C PHE A 68 14.16 8.78 18.52
N SER A 69 14.21 7.98 19.58
CA SER A 69 14.42 6.53 19.54
C SER A 69 13.17 5.76 19.97
N ASP A 70 13.19 4.44 19.84
CA ASP A 70 12.14 3.52 20.30
C ASP A 70 11.74 3.70 21.78
#